data_AF-A0A921KEY9-F1
#
_entry.id   AF-A0A921KEY9-F1
#
_cell.length_a   1.000
_cell.length_b   1.000
_cell.length_c   1.000
_cell.angle_alpha   90.00
_cell.angle_beta   90.00
_cell.angle_gamma   90.00
#
_symmetry.space_group_name_H-M   'P 1'
#
loop_
_entity.id
_entity.type
_entity.pdbx_description
1 polymer ?
#
loop_
_entity_poly.entity_id
_entity_poly.type
_entity_poly.pdbx_seq_one_letter_code
_entity_poly.pdbx_strand_id
1 'polypeptide(L)'
;MIICKNSDDARRYFTGKSMTYKDVSDGDIGVLFILLNKHVKQAIKAGVISTNTIRMSRKIKSKYKTNGIMKECYFFLNNYRFTQREAISVNQAGFIGFAGWADAGNKSPLMSCLWNV
;
A
#
# COMPACT_ATOMS: atom_id res chain seq x y z
N MET A 1 -1.46 -17.26 11.07
CA MET A 1 -1.01 -15.87 11.31
C MET A 1 0.34 -15.70 10.62
N ILE A 2 0.40 -15.04 9.46
CA ILE A 2 1.66 -14.87 8.72
C ILE A 2 2.14 -13.44 8.93
N ILE A 3 3.24 -13.29 9.65
CA ILE A 3 3.86 -12.01 9.97
C ILE A 3 4.79 -11.64 8.81
N CYS A 4 4.38 -10.76 7.91
CA CYS A 4 5.23 -10.29 6.81
C CYS A 4 6.09 -9.10 7.26
N LYS A 5 7.31 -9.34 7.74
CA LYS A 5 8.16 -8.34 8.39
C LYS A 5 8.80 -7.34 7.43
N ASN A 6 8.79 -7.63 6.13
CA ASN A 6 9.40 -6.80 5.08
C ASN A 6 8.69 -7.01 3.72
N SER A 7 9.11 -6.24 2.72
CA SER A 7 8.61 -6.34 1.34
C SER A 7 8.79 -7.72 0.69
N ASP A 8 9.74 -8.53 1.16
CA ASP A 8 9.99 -9.87 0.62
C ASP A 8 9.00 -10.89 1.18
N ASP A 9 8.60 -10.76 2.44
CA ASP A 9 7.57 -11.61 3.03
C ASP A 9 6.19 -11.36 2.41
N ALA A 10 5.85 -10.09 2.17
CA ALA A 10 4.64 -9.74 1.46
C ALA A 10 4.62 -10.38 0.06
N ARG A 11 5.75 -10.31 -0.65
CA ARG A 11 5.92 -10.97 -1.96
C ARG A 11 5.72 -12.49 -1.87
N ARG A 12 6.33 -13.15 -0.89
CA ARG A 12 6.18 -14.60 -0.65
C ARG A 12 4.75 -15.01 -0.37
N TYR A 13 4.01 -14.19 0.37
CA TYR A 13 2.60 -14.44 0.65
C TYR A 13 1.74 -14.38 -0.62
N PHE A 14 1.92 -13.37 -1.46
CA PHE A 14 1.17 -13.24 -2.71
C PHE A 14 1.54 -14.33 -3.74
N THR A 15 2.82 -14.67 -3.89
CA THR A 15 3.24 -15.77 -4.77
C THR A 15 2.74 -17.13 -4.29
N GLY A 16 2.72 -17.37 -2.97
CA GLY A 16 2.21 -18.61 -2.38
C GLY A 16 0.70 -18.82 -2.55
N LYS A 17 -0.06 -17.77 -2.88
CA LYS A 17 -1.52 -17.84 -3.12
C LYS A 17 -1.91 -17.96 -4.60
N SER A 18 -0.95 -18.07 -5.52
CA SER A 18 -1.19 -18.07 -6.97
C SER A 18 -1.96 -16.84 -7.49
N MET A 19 -2.03 -15.76 -6.70
CA MET A 19 -2.73 -14.54 -7.09
C MET A 19 -1.91 -13.80 -8.14
N THR A 20 -2.52 -13.55 -9.30
CA THR A 20 -1.90 -12.78 -10.39
C THR A 20 -2.58 -11.42 -10.54
N TYR A 21 -1.97 -10.51 -11.28
CA TYR A 21 -2.61 -9.22 -11.57
C TYR A 21 -3.90 -9.33 -12.41
N LYS A 22 -4.18 -10.50 -12.99
CA LYS A 22 -5.45 -10.75 -13.70
C LYS A 22 -6.62 -10.81 -12.72
N ASP A 23 -6.33 -11.14 -11.47
CA ASP A 23 -7.32 -11.37 -10.42
C ASP A 23 -7.58 -10.10 -9.59
N VAL A 24 -6.88 -9.00 -9.90
CA VAL A 24 -7.04 -7.71 -9.19
C VAL A 24 -7.98 -6.81 -9.97
N SER A 25 -9.16 -6.55 -9.41
CA SER A 25 -10.14 -5.61 -9.94
C SER A 25 -9.95 -4.20 -9.39
N ASP A 26 -10.57 -3.21 -10.04
CA ASP A 26 -10.63 -1.85 -9.50
C ASP A 26 -11.37 -1.78 -8.16
N GLY A 27 -12.30 -2.71 -7.91
CA GLY A 27 -12.97 -2.86 -6.62
C GLY A 27 -12.01 -3.24 -5.51
N ASP A 28 -11.09 -4.17 -5.78
CA ASP A 28 -10.06 -4.60 -4.83
C ASP A 28 -9.10 -3.44 -4.49
N ILE A 29 -8.72 -2.65 -5.51
CA ILE A 29 -7.91 -1.44 -5.34
C ILE A 29 -8.64 -0.43 -4.43
N GLY A 30 -9.95 -0.26 -4.62
CA GLY A 30 -10.79 0.59 -3.79
C GLY A 30 -10.88 0.11 -2.33
N VAL A 31 -11.08 -1.19 -2.11
CA VAL A 31 -11.09 -1.79 -0.77
C VAL A 31 -9.75 -1.59 -0.08
N LEU A 32 -8.64 -1.84 -0.78
CA LEU A 32 -7.31 -1.61 -0.25
C LEU A 32 -7.09 -0.14 0.13
N PHE A 33 -7.54 0.80 -0.70
CA PHE A 33 -7.49 2.22 -0.36
C PHE A 33 -8.22 2.55 0.95
N ILE A 34 -9.43 2.01 1.14
CA ILE A 34 -10.23 2.22 2.34
C ILE A 34 -9.52 1.67 3.57
N LEU A 35 -8.98 0.46 3.48
CA LEU A 35 -8.22 -0.18 4.56
C LEU A 35 -6.98 0.63 4.92
N LEU A 36 -6.19 1.05 3.93
CA LEU A 36 -5.00 1.88 4.16
C LEU A 36 -5.36 3.19 4.86
N ASN A 37 -6.42 3.85 4.41
CA ASN A 37 -6.89 5.08 5.02
C ASN A 37 -7.34 4.89 6.48
N LYS A 38 -8.01 3.77 6.79
CA LYS A 38 -8.38 3.40 8.16
C LYS A 38 -7.14 3.19 9.04
N HIS A 39 -6.18 2.40 8.58
CA HIS A 39 -4.96 2.10 9.35
C HIS A 39 -4.10 3.35 9.59
N VAL A 40 -3.92 4.21 8.58
CA VAL A 40 -3.19 5.48 8.74
C VAL A 40 -3.85 6.35 9.82
N LYS A 41 -5.19 6.48 9.79
CA LYS A 41 -5.93 7.25 10.82
C LYS A 41 -5.79 6.65 12.21
N GLN A 42 -5.85 5.32 12.34
CA GLN A 42 -5.67 4.63 13.63
C GLN A 42 -4.25 4.84 14.18
N ALA A 43 -3.23 4.75 13.34
CA ALA A 43 -1.85 4.97 13.74
C ALA A 43 -1.58 6.41 14.18
N ILE A 44 -2.20 7.39 13.52
CA ILE A 44 -2.17 8.79 13.97
C ILE A 44 -2.82 8.93 15.35
N LYS A 45 -4.00 8.35 15.56
CA LYS A 45 -4.71 8.39 16.85
C LYS A 45 -3.91 7.74 17.98
N ALA A 46 -3.18 6.67 17.66
CA ALA A 46 -2.33 5.94 18.61
C ALA A 46 -0.94 6.59 18.84
N GLY A 47 -0.62 7.69 18.14
CA GLY A 47 0.68 8.35 18.27
C GLY A 47 1.85 7.58 17.63
N VAL A 48 1.59 6.58 16.80
CA VAL A 48 2.62 5.77 16.13
C VAL A 48 3.30 6.57 15.00
N ILE A 49 2.53 7.40 14.29
CA ILE A 49 3.05 8.34 13.30
C ILE A 49 3.33 9.66 13.99
N SER A 50 4.53 10.20 13.82
CA SER A 50 5.00 11.43 14.50
C SER A 50 4.30 12.72 14.05
N THR A 51 3.38 12.64 13.10
CA THR A 51 2.66 13.77 12.54
C THR A 51 1.19 13.44 12.29
N ASN A 52 0.32 14.35 12.71
CA ASN A 52 -1.14 14.22 12.61
C ASN A 52 -1.73 14.71 11.27
N THR A 53 -0.88 15.21 10.36
CA THR A 53 -1.30 15.82 9.09
C THR A 53 -1.13 14.87 7.89
N ILE A 54 -0.53 13.70 8.11
CA ILE A 54 -0.46 12.63 7.11
C ILE A 54 -1.86 12.11 6.79
N ARG A 55 -2.16 11.93 5.50
CA ARG A 55 -3.41 11.36 5.02
C ARG A 55 -3.22 10.63 3.69
N MET A 56 -4.02 9.61 3.43
CA MET A 56 -4.08 8.99 2.10
C MET A 56 -4.54 10.03 1.06
N SER A 57 -3.86 10.06 -0.09
CA SER A 57 -4.26 10.83 -1.26
C SER A 57 -5.41 10.13 -1.96
N ARG A 58 -6.44 10.88 -2.37
CA ARG A 58 -7.53 10.34 -3.22
C ARG A 58 -7.04 9.89 -4.60
N LYS A 59 -5.85 10.34 -5.01
CA LYS A 59 -5.24 9.88 -6.26
C LYS A 59 -4.70 8.47 -6.06
N ILE A 60 -5.14 7.58 -6.93
CA ILE A 60 -4.57 6.26 -7.16
C ILE A 60 -4.12 6.25 -8.63
N LYS A 61 -2.94 5.72 -8.90
CA LYS A 61 -2.43 5.61 -10.28
C LYS A 61 -2.26 4.14 -10.63
N SER A 62 -3.07 3.65 -11.55
CA SER A 62 -2.94 2.30 -12.10
C SER A 62 -2.45 2.37 -13.54
N LYS A 63 -1.67 1.37 -13.96
CA LYS A 63 -1.31 1.15 -15.36
C LYS A 63 -1.75 -0.24 -15.77
N TYR A 64 -2.24 -0.35 -16.99
CA TYR A 64 -2.77 -1.59 -17.56
C TYR A 64 -1.99 -1.97 -18.82
N LYS A 65 -2.03 -3.25 -19.17
CA LYS A 65 -1.64 -3.77 -20.47
C LYS A 65 -2.74 -3.46 -21.49
N THR A 66 -2.45 -3.60 -22.78
CA THR A 66 -3.43 -3.42 -23.87
C THR A 66 -4.65 -4.34 -23.73
N ASN A 67 -4.48 -5.50 -23.09
CA ASN A 67 -5.56 -6.46 -22.82
C ASN A 67 -6.31 -6.20 -21.50
N GLY A 68 -6.17 -5.01 -20.91
CA GLY A 68 -6.91 -4.61 -19.71
C GLY A 68 -6.38 -5.17 -18.39
N ILE A 69 -5.37 -6.05 -18.40
CA ILE A 69 -4.78 -6.58 -17.16
C ILE A 69 -3.91 -5.51 -16.50
N MET A 70 -4.13 -5.26 -15.20
CA MET A 70 -3.30 -4.36 -14.41
C MET A 70 -1.84 -4.83 -14.43
N LYS A 71 -0.90 -3.90 -14.54
CA LYS A 71 0.54 -4.21 -14.43
C LYS A 71 1.24 -3.43 -13.33
N GLU A 72 0.70 -2.27 -12.95
CA GLU A 72 1.23 -1.44 -11.88
C GLU A 72 0.09 -0.70 -11.16
N CYS A 73 0.22 -0.47 -9.87
CA CYS A 73 -0.70 0.36 -9.07
C CYS A 73 0.07 1.13 -7.99
N TYR A 74 -0.28 2.41 -7.80
CA TYR A 74 0.40 3.30 -6.86
C TYR A 74 -0.61 4.04 -6.00
N PHE A 75 -0.43 3.92 -4.69
CA PHE A 75 -1.13 4.68 -3.67
C PHE A 75 -0.20 5.74 -3.11
N PHE A 76 -0.75 6.88 -2.70
CA PHE A 76 0.06 8.01 -2.25
C PHE A 76 -0.41 8.58 -0.92
N LEU A 77 0.53 9.17 -0.18
CA LEU A 77 0.28 9.99 1.00
C LEU A 77 0.43 11.48 0.67
N ASN A 78 -0.34 12.28 1.38
CA ASN A 78 -0.18 13.73 1.48
C ASN A 78 0.17 14.10 2.91
N ASN A 79 0.93 15.17 3.05
CA ASN A 79 1.17 15.85 4.30
C ASN A 79 1.18 17.38 4.04
N TYR A 80 1.36 18.22 5.06
CA TYR A 80 1.51 19.66 4.87
C TYR A 80 2.81 20.02 4.12
N ARG A 81 3.85 19.17 4.21
CA ARG A 81 5.15 19.38 3.55
C ARG A 81 5.27 18.75 2.16
N PHE A 82 4.38 17.83 1.79
CA PHE A 82 4.46 17.13 0.50
C PHE A 82 3.09 16.66 0.02
N THR A 83 2.95 16.54 -1.30
CA THR A 83 1.78 15.97 -1.94
C THR A 83 2.17 14.77 -2.77
N GLN A 84 1.31 13.75 -2.77
CA GLN A 84 1.40 12.55 -3.59
C GLN A 84 2.76 11.82 -3.50
N ARG A 85 3.31 11.70 -2.28
CA ARG A 85 4.47 10.82 -2.04
C ARG A 85 4.03 9.36 -2.04
N GLU A 86 4.78 8.49 -2.69
CA GLU A 86 4.44 7.07 -2.80
C GLU A 86 4.27 6.43 -1.42
N ALA A 87 3.12 5.79 -1.19
CA ALA A 87 2.79 5.08 0.04
C ALA A 87 2.99 3.58 -0.16
N ILE A 88 2.33 3.05 -1.19
CA ILE A 88 2.42 1.65 -1.62
C ILE A 88 2.52 1.65 -3.13
N SER A 89 3.42 0.83 -3.65
CA SER A 89 3.56 0.57 -5.07
C SER A 89 3.48 -0.93 -5.31
N VAL A 90 2.74 -1.29 -6.35
CA VAL A 90 2.71 -2.63 -6.92
C VAL A 90 3.27 -2.49 -8.31
N ASN A 91 4.44 -3.07 -8.57
CA ASN A 91 5.23 -2.79 -9.76
C ASN A 91 5.19 -3.98 -10.73
N GLN A 92 5.71 -3.80 -11.94
CA GLN A 92 5.98 -4.94 -12.82
C GLN A 92 6.85 -5.99 -12.07
N ALA A 93 6.55 -7.28 -12.31
CA ALA A 93 7.18 -8.44 -11.66
C ALA A 93 6.79 -8.74 -10.19
N GLY A 94 5.68 -8.20 -9.67
CA GLY A 94 5.19 -8.61 -8.34
C GLY A 94 5.81 -7.83 -7.18
N PHE A 95 6.69 -6.87 -7.45
CA PHE A 95 7.33 -6.09 -6.39
C PHE A 95 6.31 -5.20 -5.69
N ILE A 96 6.23 -5.31 -4.36
CA ILE A 96 5.43 -4.44 -3.51
C ILE A 96 6.36 -3.53 -2.70
N GLY A 97 6.32 -2.23 -3.00
CA GLY A 97 7.04 -1.19 -2.30
C GLY A 97 6.21 -0.55 -1.21
N PHE A 98 6.86 -0.16 -0.11
CA PHE A 98 6.25 0.58 0.99
C PHE A 98 7.08 1.81 1.29
N ALA A 99 6.53 2.99 1.00
CA ALA A 99 7.06 4.33 1.29
C ALA A 99 8.59 4.35 1.41
N GLY A 100 9.31 4.04 0.33
CA GLY A 100 10.76 3.80 0.36
C GLY A 100 11.60 5.00 0.85
N TRP A 101 10.98 6.19 0.92
CA TRP A 101 11.54 7.43 1.44
C TRP A 101 11.36 7.62 2.95
N ALA A 102 10.57 6.78 3.61
CA ALA A 102 10.23 6.88 5.03
C ALA A 102 11.06 5.92 5.89
N ASP A 103 11.25 6.29 7.16
CA ASP A 103 11.82 5.41 8.19
C ASP A 103 10.88 4.25 8.56
N ALA A 104 11.39 3.29 9.32
CA ALA A 104 10.65 2.09 9.70
C ALA A 104 9.37 2.38 10.51
N GLY A 105 9.40 3.39 11.39
CA GLY A 105 8.25 3.76 12.23
C GLY A 105 7.08 4.26 11.39
N ASN A 106 7.36 5.14 10.44
CA ASN A 106 6.37 5.71 9.54
C ASN A 106 5.85 4.71 8.48
N LYS A 107 6.65 3.67 8.15
CA LYS A 107 6.24 2.58 7.25
C LYS A 107 5.30 1.57 7.92
N SER A 108 5.46 1.34 9.23
CA SER A 108 4.76 0.27 9.97
C SER A 108 3.22 0.28 9.81
N PRO A 109 2.53 1.44 9.84
CA PRO A 109 1.07 1.48 9.63
C PRO A 109 0.62 1.04 8.23
N LEU A 110 1.42 1.30 7.20
CA LEU A 110 1.13 0.90 5.83
C LEU A 110 1.31 -0.62 5.65
N MET A 111 2.33 -1.19 6.30
CA MET A 111 2.59 -2.62 6.26
C MET A 111 1.55 -3.40 7.08
N SER A 112 1.18 -2.91 8.26
CA SER A 112 0.20 -3.57 9.14
C SER A 112 -1.21 -3.67 8.55
N CYS A 113 -1.57 -2.76 7.63
CA CYS A 113 -2.80 -2.84 6.88
C CYS A 113 -2.91 -4.12 6.04
N LEU A 114 -1.79 -4.62 5.49
CA LEU A 114 -1.79 -5.84 4.67
C LEU A 114 -1.62 -7.12 5.51
N TRP A 115 -1.41 -7.00 6.83
CA TRP A 115 -1.25 -8.13 7.74
C TRP A 115 -2.56 -8.59 8.40
N ASN A 116 -3.56 -7.69 8.45
CA ASN A 116 -4.84 -7.92 9.15
C ASN A 116 -6.03 -8.15 8.19
N VAL A 117 -5.75 -8.42 6.91
CA VAL A 117 -6.71 -8.92 5.90
C VAL A 117 -6.49 -10.40 5.68
#